data_AF-A0A432EJX7-F1
#
_entry.id   AF-A0A432EJX7-F1
#
_cell.length_a   1.000
_cell.length_b   1.000
_cell.length_c   1.000
_cell.angle_alpha   90.00
_cell.angle_beta   90.00
_cell.angle_gamma   90.00
#
_symmetry.space_group_name_H-M   'P 1'
#
loop_
_entity.id
_entity.type
_entity.pdbx_description
1 polymer ?
#
loop_
_entity_poly.entity_id
_entity_poly.type
_entity_poly.pdbx_seq_one_letter_code
_entity_poly.pdbx_strand_id
1 'polypeptide(L)' 'DAMGWGYAVFGKVSGGMDVVKAIESVPTGNHGPFSDVPKEDVIIEKAEVIE' A
#
# COMPACT_ATOMS: atom_id res chain seq x y z
N ASP A 1 31.47 -1.42 -6.07
CA ASP A 1 30.30 -1.87 -5.29
C ASP A 1 29.27 -0.76 -5.22
N ALA A 2 28.34 -0.76 -6.18
CA ALA A 2 27.23 0.19 -6.17
C ALA A 2 26.32 -0.17 -5.00
N MET A 3 26.40 0.59 -3.92
CA MET A 3 25.34 0.60 -2.90
C MET A 3 24.08 1.02 -3.66
N GLY A 4 23.19 0.05 -3.91
CA GLY A 4 21.97 0.25 -4.69
C GLY A 4 21.09 1.34 -4.10
N TRP A 5 20.06 1.71 -4.85
CA TRP A 5 19.09 2.70 -4.44
C TRP A 5 18.31 2.12 -3.26
N GLY A 6 18.31 2.82 -2.12
CA GLY A 6 17.53 2.44 -0.94
C GLY A 6 16.14 3.08 -0.94
N TYR A 7 15.33 2.75 0.07
CA TYR A 7 14.01 3.33 0.29
C TYR A 7 14.03 4.22 1.54
N ALA A 8 13.66 5.50 1.39
CA ALA A 8 13.64 6.44 2.50
C ALA A 8 12.37 6.28 3.34
N VAL A 9 12.51 5.82 4.58
CA VAL A 9 11.40 5.74 5.54
C VAL A 9 11.13 7.14 6.11
N PHE A 10 9.88 7.61 6.04
CA PHE A 10 9.47 8.94 6.52
C PHE A 10 8.30 8.93 7.51
N GLY A 11 7.79 7.75 7.87
CA GLY A 11 6.63 7.63 8.75
C GLY A 11 6.34 6.19 9.15
N LYS A 12 5.33 6.03 10.01
CA LYS A 12 4.79 4.73 10.44
C LYS A 12 3.29 4.81 10.64
N VAL A 13 2.61 3.68 10.46
CA VAL A 13 1.19 3.53 10.82
C VAL A 13 1.07 3.54 12.34
N SER A 14 0.39 4.54 12.91
CA SER A 14 0.15 4.65 14.36
C SER A 14 -1.13 3.95 14.82
N GLY A 15 -2.09 3.71 13.92
CA GLY A 15 -3.34 2.99 14.16
C GLY A 15 -3.91 2.43 12.86
N GLY A 16 -4.72 1.38 12.94
CA GLY A 16 -5.33 0.73 11.77
C GLY A 16 -4.43 -0.31 11.06
N MET A 17 -3.46 -0.90 11.77
CA MET A 17 -2.59 -1.93 11.17
C MET A 17 -3.34 -3.22 10.80
N ASP A 18 -4.47 -3.49 11.45
CA ASP A 18 -5.43 -4.53 11.08
C ASP A 18 -6.09 -4.26 9.73
N VAL A 19 -6.46 -3.02 9.43
CA VAL A 19 -6.97 -2.60 8.11
C VAL A 19 -5.91 -2.80 7.03
N VAL A 20 -4.65 -2.41 7.30
CA VAL A 20 -3.52 -2.67 6.39
C VAL A 20 -3.39 -4.16 6.07
N LYS A 21 -3.45 -5.02 7.09
CA LYS A 21 -3.39 -6.49 6.90
C LYS A 21 -4.59 -7.04 6.14
N ALA A 22 -5.77 -6.46 6.34
CA ALA A 22 -6.96 -6.85 5.57
C ALA A 22 -6.76 -6.53 4.08
N ILE A 23 -6.26 -5.32 3.77
CA ILE A 23 -5.94 -4.89 2.40
C ILE A 23 -4.87 -5.78 1.76
N GLU A 24 -3.83 -6.15 2.50
CA GLU A 24 -2.77 -7.06 2.03
C GLU A 24 -3.32 -8.41 1.54
N SER A 25 -4.41 -8.89 2.15
CA SER A 25 -4.98 -10.21 1.88
C SER A 25 -6.04 -10.25 0.77
N VAL A 26 -6.38 -9.11 0.14
CA VAL A 26 -7.45 -9.09 -0.87
C VAL A 26 -7.07 -9.91 -2.11
N PRO A 27 -8.04 -10.54 -2.80
CA PRO A 27 -7.75 -11.25 -4.03
C PRO A 27 -7.16 -10.31 -5.10
N THR A 28 -6.01 -10.68 -5.66
CA THR A 28 -5.35 -9.94 -6.73
C THR A 28 -5.35 -10.69 -8.07
N GLY A 29 -4.97 -10.00 -9.14
CA GLY A 29 -4.75 -10.54 -10.47
C GLY A 29 -3.83 -9.66 -11.30
N ASN A 30 -3.70 -9.98 -12.58
CA ASN A 30 -2.94 -9.16 -13.53
C ASN A 30 -3.87 -8.15 -14.22
N HIS A 31 -3.42 -6.90 -14.38
CA HIS A 31 -4.12 -5.88 -15.13
C HIS A 31 -3.13 -5.14 -16.05
N GLY A 32 -3.23 -5.39 -17.36
CA GLY A 32 -2.28 -4.86 -18.33
C GLY A 32 -0.83 -5.29 -18.02
N PRO A 33 0.13 -4.36 -17.91
CA PRO A 33 1.51 -4.67 -17.56
C PRO A 33 1.74 -4.87 -16.05
N PHE A 34 0.72 -4.71 -15.20
CA PHE A 34 0.85 -4.77 -13.75
C PHE A 34 0.39 -6.11 -13.18
N SER A 35 1.12 -6.62 -12.19
CA SER A 35 0.77 -7.79 -11.37
C SER A 35 0.29 -7.36 -9.98
N ASP A 36 -0.38 -8.27 -9.27
CA ASP A 36 -0.87 -8.07 -7.91
C ASP A 36 -1.89 -6.92 -7.77
N VAL A 37 -2.66 -6.65 -8.83
CA VAL A 37 -3.72 -5.65 -8.83
C VAL A 37 -4.96 -6.21 -8.12
N PRO A 38 -5.52 -5.53 -7.11
CA PRO A 38 -6.77 -5.95 -6.46
C PRO A 38 -7.89 -6.18 -7.49
N LYS A 39 -8.66 -7.27 -7.32
CA LYS A 39 -9.82 -7.56 -8.17
C LYS A 39 -11.00 -6.63 -7.91
N GLU A 40 -11.10 -6.12 -6.69
CA GLU A 40 -12.01 -5.07 -6.28
C GLU A 40 -11.18 -3.88 -5.81
N ASP A 41 -11.57 -2.67 -6.22
CA ASP A 41 -10.80 -1.46 -5.93
C ASP A 41 -10.76 -1.17 -4.42
N VAL A 42 -9.54 -0.98 -3.90
CA VAL A 42 -9.31 -0.49 -2.53
C VAL A 42 -9.08 1.03 -2.61
N ILE A 43 -10.16 1.80 -2.42
CA ILE A 43 -10.18 3.25 -2.66
C ILE A 43 -9.82 4.02 -1.38
N ILE A 44 -8.87 4.95 -1.49
CA ILE A 44 -8.66 6.00 -0.46
C ILE A 44 -9.68 7.09 -0.73
N GLU A 45 -10.79 7.10 0.03
CA GLU A 45 -11.87 8.07 -0.17
C GLU A 45 -11.48 9.50 0.24
N LYS A 46 -10.62 9.64 1.26
CA LYS A 46 -10.20 10.92 1.83
C LYS A 46 -8.86 10.78 2.55
N ALA A 47 -8.05 11.84 2.50
CA ALA A 47 -6.84 11.97 3.31
C ALA A 47 -6.77 13.39 3.89
N GLU A 48 -6.56 13.51 5.21
CA GLU A 48 -6.52 14.78 5.92
C GLU A 48 -5.31 14.84 6.85
N VAL A 49 -4.75 16.04 7.00
CA VAL A 49 -3.76 16.33 8.04
C VAL A 49 -4.51 16.70 9.31
N ILE A 50 -4.33 15.92 10.37
CA ILE A 50 -4.95 16.15 11.67
C ILE A 50 -3.98 17.01 12.51
N GLU A 51 -4.51 18.02 13.20
CA GLU A 51 -3.78 18.89 14.14
C GLU A 51 -3.58 18.27 15.53
#